data_AF-A0A397U7Z4-F1
#
_entry.id   AF-A0A397U7Z4-F1
#
_cell.length_a   1.000
_cell.length_b   1.000
_cell.length_c   1.000
_cell.angle_alpha   90.00
_cell.angle_beta   90.00
_cell.angle_gamma   90.00
#
_symmetry.space_group_name_H-M   'P 1'
#
loop_
_entity.id
_entity.type
_entity.pdbx_description
1 polymer ?
#
loop_
_entity_poly.entity_id
_entity_poly.type
_entity_poly.pdbx_seq_one_letter_code
_entity_poly.pdbx_strand_id
1 'polypeptide(L)'
;MSNSAKVYREYLAEQKKFRTQETKYHLALLKLFQVVSDSLDYEDAFVTYDKIKNEGNDDFKRQVKFKMGLHLLAGAGCEQNTAKGCKLIIEAERLDFFPAKRWAKDHGKRMTMVQKRQRNYFPDNYLSLYSFVSR
;
A
#
# COMPACT_ATOMS: atom_id res chain seq x y z
N MET A 1 -50.05 -7.32 3.14
CA MET A 1 -48.67 -7.23 2.61
C MET A 1 -47.97 -8.54 2.90
N SER A 2 -47.30 -9.16 1.92
CA SER A 2 -46.63 -10.47 2.15
C SER A 2 -45.44 -10.31 3.10
N ASN A 3 -45.20 -11.33 3.92
CA ASN A 3 -44.07 -11.35 4.86
C ASN A 3 -42.72 -11.19 4.13
N SER A 4 -42.62 -11.71 2.91
CA SER A 4 -41.45 -11.60 2.03
C SER A 4 -41.09 -10.16 1.64
N ALA A 5 -42.09 -9.30 1.37
CA ALA A 5 -41.84 -7.91 0.98
C ALA A 5 -41.39 -7.01 2.14
N LYS A 6 -41.66 -7.43 3.39
CA LYS A 6 -41.17 -6.77 4.60
C LYS A 6 -39.71 -7.14 4.86
N VAL A 7 -39.39 -8.42 4.84
CA VAL A 7 -38.02 -8.95 5.02
C VAL A 7 -37.05 -8.35 3.99
N TYR A 8 -37.46 -8.27 2.72
CA TYR A 8 -36.61 -7.69 1.67
C TYR A 8 -36.31 -6.19 1.91
N ARG A 9 -37.27 -5.42 2.43
CA ARG A 9 -37.07 -4.01 2.77
C ARG A 9 -36.11 -3.83 3.95
N GLU A 10 -36.25 -4.69 4.97
CA GLU A 10 -35.35 -4.71 6.13
C GLU A 10 -33.92 -5.03 5.69
N TYR A 11 -33.73 -6.01 4.81
CA TYR A 11 -32.43 -6.32 4.21
C TYR A 11 -31.79 -5.13 3.49
N LEU A 12 -32.55 -4.43 2.63
CA LEU A 12 -32.03 -3.25 1.91
C LEU A 12 -31.66 -2.11 2.87
N ALA A 13 -32.44 -1.91 3.93
CA ALA A 13 -32.14 -0.91 4.95
C ALA A 13 -30.84 -1.22 5.70
N GLU A 14 -30.63 -2.47 6.10
CA GLU A 14 -29.39 -2.90 6.77
C GLU A 14 -28.18 -2.83 5.82
N GLN A 15 -28.34 -3.24 4.56
CA GLN A 15 -27.28 -3.11 3.56
C GLN A 15 -26.86 -1.65 3.37
N LYS A 16 -27.81 -0.71 3.37
CA LYS A 16 -27.51 0.73 3.30
C LYS A 16 -26.75 1.22 4.54
N LYS A 17 -27.13 0.78 5.74
CA LYS A 17 -26.41 1.11 6.99
C LYS A 17 -24.98 0.59 6.95
N PHE A 18 -24.79 -0.66 6.52
CA PHE A 18 -23.47 -1.27 6.38
C PHE A 18 -22.56 -0.45 5.45
N ARG A 19 -23.02 -0.15 4.22
CA ARG A 19 -22.25 0.69 3.27
C ARG A 19 -21.91 2.07 3.83
N THR A 20 -22.82 2.64 4.61
CA THR A 20 -22.59 3.94 5.27
C THR A 20 -21.46 3.84 6.31
N GLN A 21 -21.43 2.77 7.10
CA GLN A 21 -20.36 2.56 8.08
C GLN A 21 -19.03 2.23 7.42
N GLU A 22 -19.03 1.43 6.36
CA GLU A 22 -17.83 1.14 5.55
C GLU A 22 -17.23 2.44 4.98
N THR A 23 -18.07 3.33 4.45
CA THR A 23 -17.62 4.64 3.95
C THR A 23 -17.02 5.49 5.07
N LYS A 24 -17.66 5.53 6.25
CA LYS A 24 -17.14 6.27 7.42
C LYS A 24 -15.80 5.72 7.88
N TYR A 25 -15.65 4.40 7.93
CA TYR A 25 -14.40 3.74 8.27
C TYR A 25 -13.28 4.12 7.30
N HIS A 26 -13.54 4.07 6.00
CA HIS A 26 -12.56 4.44 4.99
C HIS A 26 -12.14 5.93 5.10
N LEU A 27 -13.10 6.83 5.32
CA LEU A 27 -12.80 8.24 5.57
C LEU A 27 -11.97 8.46 6.84
N ALA A 28 -12.19 7.66 7.88
CA ALA A 28 -11.39 7.72 9.10
C ALA A 28 -9.94 7.27 8.85
N LEU A 29 -9.75 6.19 8.08
CA LEU A 29 -8.42 5.73 7.65
C LEU A 29 -7.67 6.79 6.85
N LEU A 30 -8.34 7.43 5.89
CA LEU A 30 -7.73 8.51 5.09
C LEU A 30 -7.31 9.70 5.96
N LYS A 31 -8.16 10.12 6.91
CA LYS A 31 -7.83 11.19 7.85
C LYS A 31 -6.64 10.83 8.73
N LEU A 32 -6.63 9.62 9.27
CA LEU A 32 -5.51 9.14 10.09
C LEU A 32 -4.21 9.14 9.28
N PHE A 33 -4.24 8.62 8.07
CA PHE A 33 -3.08 8.60 7.18
C PHE A 33 -2.56 10.01 6.86
N GLN A 34 -3.46 10.98 6.62
CA GLN A 34 -3.07 12.37 6.39
C GLN A 34 -2.39 12.99 7.61
N VAL A 35 -3.04 12.90 8.78
CA VAL A 35 -2.50 13.45 10.04
C VAL A 35 -1.13 12.89 10.35
N VAL A 36 -0.97 11.58 10.19
CA VAL A 36 0.29 10.89 10.43
C VAL A 36 1.36 11.28 9.41
N SER A 37 0.98 11.49 8.14
CA SER A 37 1.92 11.88 7.08
C SER A 37 2.45 13.29 7.21
N ASP A 38 1.70 14.16 7.89
CA ASP A 38 2.09 15.54 8.18
C ASP A 38 2.79 15.67 9.56
N SER A 39 2.83 14.58 10.35
CA SER A 39 3.50 14.55 11.64
C SER A 39 5.02 14.69 11.50
N LEU A 40 5.62 15.42 12.43
CA LEU A 40 7.08 15.45 12.62
C LEU A 40 7.57 14.31 13.52
N ASP A 41 6.66 13.64 14.23
CA ASP A 41 6.96 12.42 14.97
C ASP A 41 6.96 11.23 14.01
N TYR A 42 8.15 10.92 13.49
CA TYR A 42 8.32 9.85 12.53
C TYR A 42 8.17 8.46 13.13
N GLU A 43 8.41 8.28 14.43
CA GLU A 43 8.35 6.97 15.09
C GLU A 43 6.89 6.55 15.28
N ASP A 44 6.07 7.42 15.87
CA ASP A 44 4.63 7.21 16.00
C ASP A 44 3.96 7.09 14.62
N ALA A 45 4.43 7.86 13.65
CA ALA A 45 3.96 7.75 12.29
C ALA A 45 4.24 6.37 11.68
N PHE A 46 5.45 5.86 11.87
CA PHE A 46 5.84 4.56 11.37
C PHE A 46 5.03 3.42 12.01
N VAL A 47 4.86 3.46 13.33
CA VAL A 47 4.01 2.50 14.07
C VAL A 47 2.57 2.52 13.53
N THR A 48 2.05 3.71 13.24
CA THR A 48 0.69 3.85 12.71
C THR A 48 0.57 3.31 11.29
N TYR A 49 1.55 3.57 10.42
CA TYR A 49 1.59 2.95 9.09
C TYR A 49 1.61 1.41 9.16
N ASP A 50 2.38 0.83 10.08
CA ASP A 50 2.46 -0.62 10.22
C ASP A 50 1.10 -1.26 10.56
N LYS A 51 0.31 -0.57 11.39
CA LYS A 51 -1.05 -0.99 11.78
C LYS A 51 -2.07 -0.89 10.64
N ILE A 52 -1.98 0.13 9.79
CA ILE A 52 -3.03 0.42 8.79
C ILE A 52 -2.67 -0.01 7.36
N LYS A 53 -1.45 -0.49 7.08
CA LYS A 53 -0.97 -0.82 5.72
C LYS A 53 -1.79 -1.86 4.95
N ASN A 54 -2.59 -2.67 5.63
CA ASN A 54 -3.43 -3.72 5.04
C ASN A 54 -4.93 -3.42 5.15
N GLU A 55 -5.30 -2.27 5.69
CA GLU A 55 -6.68 -1.86 5.92
C GLU A 55 -7.28 -1.15 4.70
N GLY A 56 -8.60 -1.03 4.65
CA GLY A 56 -9.31 -0.29 3.62
C GLY A 56 -9.24 -0.92 2.22
N ASN A 57 -9.41 -0.09 1.19
CA ASN A 57 -9.36 -0.50 -0.21
C ASN A 57 -7.92 -0.48 -0.76
N ASP A 58 -7.73 -1.00 -1.96
CA ASP A 58 -6.41 -1.09 -2.59
C ASP A 58 -5.77 0.27 -2.86
N ASP A 59 -6.58 1.31 -3.09
CA ASP A 59 -6.11 2.68 -3.26
C ASP A 59 -5.49 3.26 -1.97
N PHE A 60 -6.06 2.94 -0.82
CA PHE A 60 -5.47 3.33 0.46
C PHE A 60 -4.22 2.51 0.77
N LYS A 61 -4.28 1.18 0.60
CA LYS A 61 -3.15 0.28 0.87
C LYS A 61 -1.91 0.67 0.09
N ARG A 62 -2.05 0.99 -1.21
CA ARG A 62 -0.91 1.37 -2.04
C ARG A 62 -0.24 2.67 -1.58
N GLN A 63 -1.01 3.64 -1.09
CA GLN A 63 -0.47 4.89 -0.53
C GLN A 63 0.31 4.63 0.76
N VAL A 64 -0.27 3.89 1.71
CA VAL A 64 0.38 3.56 2.98
C VAL A 64 1.64 2.74 2.74
N LYS A 65 1.58 1.69 1.90
CA LYS A 65 2.73 0.85 1.59
C LYS A 65 3.87 1.64 0.94
N PHE A 66 3.54 2.53 -0.01
CA PHE A 66 4.56 3.38 -0.63
C PHE A 66 5.23 4.29 0.39
N LYS A 67 4.44 5.01 1.22
CA LYS A 67 4.96 5.92 2.25
C LYS A 67 5.80 5.17 3.29
N MET A 68 5.28 4.08 3.84
CA MET A 68 6.02 3.23 4.79
C MET A 68 7.32 2.67 4.19
N GLY A 69 7.29 2.31 2.90
CA GLY A 69 8.47 1.87 2.16
C GLY A 69 9.57 2.94 2.13
N LEU A 70 9.20 4.21 1.88
CA LEU A 70 10.16 5.33 1.90
C LEU A 70 10.77 5.55 3.29
N HIS A 71 9.98 5.42 4.35
CA HIS A 71 10.49 5.54 5.73
C HIS A 71 11.54 4.47 6.05
N LEU A 72 11.29 3.21 5.67
CA LEU A 72 12.25 2.12 5.84
C LEU A 72 13.54 2.32 5.03
N LEU A 73 13.44 2.93 3.86
CA LEU A 73 14.62 3.26 3.05
C LEU A 73 15.44 4.38 3.66
N ALA A 74 14.80 5.36 4.31
CA ALA A 74 15.44 6.50 4.94
C ALA A 74 15.92 6.24 6.37
N GLY A 75 15.38 5.23 7.06
CA GLY A 75 15.54 5.07 8.50
C GLY A 75 14.77 6.14 9.30
N ALA A 76 13.67 6.67 8.74
CA ALA A 76 12.90 7.74 9.36
C ALA A 76 11.87 7.16 10.35
N GLY A 77 12.13 7.33 11.65
CA GLY A 77 11.27 6.79 12.72
C GLY A 77 11.32 5.27 12.84
N CYS A 78 12.29 4.63 12.21
CA CYS A 78 12.51 3.18 12.26
C CYS A 78 13.96 2.85 11.89
N GLU A 79 14.40 1.64 12.22
CA GLU A 79 15.67 1.13 11.71
C GLU A 79 15.61 1.00 10.19
N GLN A 80 16.66 1.46 9.51
CA GLN A 80 16.76 1.38 8.06
C GLN A 80 16.70 -0.09 7.60
N ASN A 81 15.76 -0.40 6.70
CA ASN A 81 15.61 -1.73 6.15
C ASN A 81 15.25 -1.67 4.67
N THR A 82 16.29 -1.67 3.85
CA THR A 82 16.16 -1.54 2.40
C THR A 82 15.35 -2.67 1.77
N ALA A 83 15.52 -3.91 2.23
CA ALA A 83 14.81 -5.06 1.67
C ALA A 83 13.30 -4.95 1.90
N LYS A 84 12.88 -4.64 3.13
CA LYS A 84 11.46 -4.46 3.48
C LYS A 84 10.88 -3.21 2.80
N GLY A 85 11.64 -2.12 2.74
CA GLY A 85 11.24 -0.88 2.07
C GLY A 85 10.96 -1.08 0.58
N CYS A 86 11.90 -1.71 -0.15
CA CYS A 86 11.71 -2.02 -1.57
C CYS A 86 10.53 -2.96 -1.82
N LYS A 87 10.34 -3.98 -0.96
CA LYS A 87 9.20 -4.90 -1.06
C LYS A 87 7.87 -4.15 -1.00
N LEU A 88 7.70 -3.25 -0.04
CA LEU A 88 6.46 -2.47 0.11
C LEU A 88 6.20 -1.55 -1.10
N ILE A 89 7.24 -0.96 -1.68
CA ILE A 89 7.09 -0.12 -2.88
C ILE A 89 6.68 -0.97 -4.09
N ILE A 90 7.25 -2.16 -4.26
CA ILE A 90 6.84 -3.11 -5.32
C ILE A 90 5.40 -3.56 -5.12
N GLU A 91 4.97 -3.80 -3.88
CA GLU A 91 3.57 -4.12 -3.59
C GLU A 91 2.64 -2.95 -3.95
N ALA A 92 3.03 -1.70 -3.69
CA ALA A 92 2.28 -0.53 -4.12
C ALA A 92 2.24 -0.37 -5.65
N GLU A 93 3.34 -0.68 -6.33
CA GLU A 93 3.43 -0.70 -7.80
C GLU A 93 2.45 -1.70 -8.42
N ARG A 94 2.38 -2.92 -7.85
CA ARG A 94 1.44 -3.97 -8.28
C ARG A 94 -0.03 -3.58 -8.10
N LEU A 95 -0.32 -2.65 -7.19
CA LEU A 95 -1.63 -2.02 -7.01
C LEU A 95 -1.82 -0.78 -7.91
N ASP A 96 -1.04 -0.70 -8.99
CA ASP A 96 -1.09 0.34 -10.01
C ASP A 96 -0.83 1.77 -9.47
N PHE A 97 0.04 1.90 -8.46
CA PHE A 97 0.36 3.22 -7.90
C PHE A 97 1.44 3.94 -8.72
N PHE A 98 1.06 5.03 -9.38
CA PHE A 98 1.95 5.79 -10.25
C PHE A 98 3.25 6.27 -9.57
N PRO A 99 3.24 6.81 -8.33
CA PRO A 99 4.48 7.18 -7.64
C PRO A 99 5.41 5.98 -7.41
N ALA A 100 4.87 4.79 -7.11
CA ALA A 100 5.66 3.58 -6.96
C ALA A 100 6.26 3.12 -8.29
N LYS A 101 5.49 3.18 -9.39
CA LYS A 101 5.99 2.89 -10.75
C LYS A 101 7.13 3.83 -11.14
N ARG A 102 7.00 5.13 -10.86
CA ARG A 102 8.04 6.12 -11.12
C ARG A 102 9.29 5.82 -10.29
N TRP A 103 9.11 5.57 -9.00
CA TRP A 103 10.21 5.20 -8.11
C TRP A 103 10.93 3.93 -8.61
N ALA A 104 10.18 2.89 -8.99
CA ALA A 104 10.73 1.65 -9.54
C ALA A 104 11.47 1.88 -10.87
N LYS A 105 11.01 2.80 -11.72
CA LYS A 105 11.72 3.18 -12.96
C LYS A 105 13.04 3.89 -12.66
N ASP A 106 13.04 4.82 -11.71
CA ASP A 106 14.20 5.67 -11.39
C ASP A 106 15.26 4.90 -10.57
N HIS A 107 14.82 3.96 -9.73
CA HIS A 107 15.68 3.20 -8.80
C HIS A 107 15.85 1.72 -9.15
N GLY A 108 14.97 1.13 -9.98
CA GLY A 108 15.03 -0.28 -10.39
C GLY A 108 16.27 -0.63 -11.22
N LYS A 109 16.81 0.34 -12.00
CA LYS A 109 18.11 0.17 -12.68
C LYS A 109 19.30 0.11 -11.71
N ARG A 110 19.18 0.66 -10.48
CA ARG A 110 20.22 0.56 -9.43
C ARG A 110 20.05 -0.71 -8.59
N MET A 111 18.82 -1.21 -8.42
CA MET A 111 18.57 -2.44 -7.67
C MET A 111 19.09 -3.70 -8.37
N THR A 112 19.16 -3.75 -9.70
CA THR A 112 19.75 -4.89 -10.43
C THR A 112 21.25 -5.09 -10.15
N MET A 113 21.99 -4.04 -9.76
CA MET A 113 23.39 -4.16 -9.33
C MET A 113 23.52 -4.67 -7.89
N VAL A 114 22.61 -4.28 -6.99
CA VAL A 114 22.62 -4.71 -5.58
C VAL A 114 22.05 -6.13 -5.43
N GLN A 115 20.99 -6.48 -6.15
CA GLN A 115 20.41 -7.83 -6.19
C GLN A 115 21.31 -8.85 -6.89
N LYS A 116 22.17 -8.45 -7.85
CA LYS A 116 23.21 -9.35 -8.40
C LYS A 116 24.23 -9.81 -7.35
N ARG A 117 24.46 -9.04 -6.29
CA ARG A 117 25.31 -9.46 -5.15
C ARG A 117 24.56 -10.32 -4.13
N GLN A 118 23.23 -10.32 -4.14
CA GLN A 118 22.37 -11.08 -3.22
C GLN A 118 21.56 -12.16 -3.97
N ARG A 119 22.14 -12.82 -4.97
CA ARG A 119 21.57 -14.00 -5.64
C ARG A 119 21.41 -15.14 -4.63
N ASN A 120 20.35 -15.10 -3.82
CA ASN A 120 19.83 -16.26 -3.07
C ASN A 120 18.39 -16.09 -2.57
N TYR A 121 17.65 -15.01 -2.89
CA TYR A 121 16.33 -14.81 -2.28
C TYR A 121 15.13 -14.45 -3.18
N PHE A 122 15.27 -14.43 -4.51
CA PHE A 122 14.10 -14.30 -5.39
C PHE A 122 14.25 -15.19 -6.63
N PRO A 123 13.30 -16.09 -6.92
CA PRO A 123 13.34 -16.94 -8.12
C PRO A 123 13.21 -16.10 -9.40
N ASP A 124 13.94 -16.54 -10.41
CA ASP A 124 14.45 -15.85 -11.62
C ASP A 124 13.43 -15.21 -12.60
N ASN A 125 12.17 -14.96 -12.22
CA ASN A 125 11.15 -14.57 -13.20
C ASN A 125 10.94 -13.07 -13.45
N TYR A 126 11.77 -12.18 -12.91
CA TYR A 126 11.62 -10.73 -13.11
C TYR A 126 12.52 -10.12 -14.19
N LEU A 127 13.49 -10.88 -14.73
CA LEU A 127 14.40 -10.37 -15.75
C LEU A 127 13.87 -10.45 -17.18
N SER A 128 12.75 -11.16 -17.44
CA SER A 128 12.24 -11.33 -18.81
C SER A 128 11.26 -10.25 -19.27
N LEU A 129 10.81 -9.34 -18.40
CA LEU A 129 9.80 -8.32 -18.74
C LEU A 129 10.39 -6.98 -19.19
N TYR A 130 11.68 -6.74 -18.96
CA TYR A 130 12.34 -5.49 -19.37
C TYR A 130 13.22 -5.61 -20.63
N SER A 131 13.27 -6.79 -21.26
CA SER A 131 14.00 -6.98 -22.53
C SER A 131 13.19 -6.59 -23.78
N PHE A 132 12.00 -6.02 -23.65
CA PHE A 132 11.10 -5.84 -24.80
C PHE A 132 10.32 -4.52 -24.83
N VAL A 133 10.96 -3.37 -24.60
CA VAL A 133 10.49 -2.10 -25.19
C VAL A 133 11.69 -1.24 -25.54
N SER A 134 12.30 -1.52 -26.69
CA SER A 134 13.19 -0.62 -27.42
C SER A 134 13.21 -1.06 -28.89
N ARG A 135 12.12 -0.80 -29.59
CA ARG A 135 12.08 -0.51 -31.03
C ARG A 135 10.94 0.47 -31.29
#